data_AF-A0A847EAD0-F1
#
_entry.id   AF-A0A847EAD0-F1
#
_cell.length_a   1.000
_cell.length_b   1.000
_cell.length_c   1.000
_cell.angle_alpha   90.00
_cell.angle_beta   90.00
_cell.angle_gamma   90.00
#
_symmetry.space_group_name_H-M   'P 1'
#
loop_
_entity.id
_entity.type
_entity.pdbx_description
1 polymer ?
#
loop_
_entity_poly.entity_id
_entity_poly.type
_entity_poly.pdbx_seq_one_letter_code
_entity_poly.pdbx_strand_id
1 'polypeptide(L)'
;MLCLMAGTALAADSVVIKGSTTVLPVAQGTLEAFMKANPDVQMSLSGGGSGEGIKALIDKTTDIATSSREIKDKEIELAKSKGINPVAHVVAFDAIIPVVHPKNKVSNLTID
;
A
#
# COMPACT_ATOMS: atom_id res chain seq x y z
N MET A 1 8.32 50.35 -6.91
CA MET A 1 7.40 49.53 -6.10
C MET A 1 7.13 48.25 -6.88
N LEU A 2 7.89 47.19 -6.63
CA LEU A 2 7.78 45.92 -7.35
C LEU A 2 6.91 44.99 -6.51
N CYS A 3 5.63 44.83 -6.89
CA CYS A 3 4.73 43.88 -6.23
C CYS A 3 5.09 42.45 -6.69
N LEU A 4 5.71 41.66 -5.81
CA LEU A 4 5.73 40.22 -5.95
C LEU A 4 4.29 39.70 -5.77
N MET A 5 3.70 39.16 -6.83
CA MET A 5 2.53 38.30 -6.71
C MET A 5 2.99 36.97 -6.13
N ALA A 6 2.75 36.75 -4.84
CA ALA A 6 2.81 35.43 -4.24
C ALA A 6 1.62 34.61 -4.77
N GLY A 7 1.86 33.81 -5.81
CA GLY A 7 0.88 32.84 -6.26
C GLY A 7 0.66 31.81 -5.16
N THR A 8 -0.57 31.69 -4.66
CA THR A 8 -0.98 30.59 -3.80
C THR A 8 -0.89 29.30 -4.61
N ALA A 9 0.15 28.50 -4.38
CA ALA A 9 0.24 27.16 -4.91
C ALA A 9 -0.89 26.32 -4.30
N LEU A 10 -1.93 26.03 -5.08
CA LEU A 10 -2.90 25.00 -4.74
C LEU A 10 -2.17 23.67 -4.89
N ALA A 11 -1.78 23.07 -3.76
CA ALA A 11 -1.33 21.69 -3.76
C ALA A 11 -2.51 20.83 -4.21
N ALA A 12 -2.39 20.16 -5.35
CA ALA A 12 -3.35 19.13 -5.73
C ALA A 12 -3.32 18.04 -4.64
N ASP A 13 -4.48 17.70 -4.09
CA ASP A 13 -4.61 16.58 -3.16
C ASP A 13 -4.14 15.30 -3.87
N SER A 14 -3.00 14.77 -3.46
CA SER A 14 -2.41 13.56 -4.01
C SER A 14 -2.76 12.38 -3.12
N VAL A 15 -3.26 11.30 -3.71
CA VAL A 15 -3.56 10.07 -2.96
C VAL A 15 -2.24 9.37 -2.65
N VAL A 16 -1.96 9.18 -1.36
CA VAL A 16 -0.75 8.53 -0.87
C VAL A 16 -1.05 7.08 -0.51
N ILE A 17 -0.33 6.15 -1.14
CA ILE A 17 -0.47 4.71 -0.95
C ILE A 17 0.85 4.13 -0.42
N LYS A 18 0.80 3.36 0.67
CA LYS A 18 1.99 2.74 1.28
C LYS A 18 1.73 1.29 1.66
N GLY A 19 2.75 0.43 1.63
CA GLY A 19 2.66 -0.87 2.31
C GLY A 19 3.36 -2.03 1.63
N SER A 20 2.64 -3.13 1.45
CA SER A 20 3.17 -4.44 1.05
C SER A 20 4.06 -4.38 -0.19
N THR A 21 5.26 -4.95 -0.07
CA THR A 21 6.19 -5.14 -1.19
C THR A 21 5.71 -6.22 -2.16
N THR A 22 4.89 -7.17 -1.72
CA THR A 22 4.33 -8.21 -2.61
C THR A 22 3.20 -7.66 -3.48
N VAL A 23 2.42 -6.71 -2.95
CA VAL A 23 1.32 -6.04 -3.67
C VAL A 23 1.84 -4.92 -4.58
N LEU A 24 3.02 -4.37 -4.27
CA LEU A 24 3.61 -3.21 -4.94
C LEU A 24 3.59 -3.28 -6.48
N PRO A 25 4.01 -4.38 -7.14
CA PRO A 25 4.04 -4.41 -8.61
C PRO A 25 2.64 -4.30 -9.24
N VAL A 26 1.65 -4.97 -8.63
CA VAL A 26 0.26 -4.95 -9.11
C VAL A 26 -0.38 -3.59 -8.86
N ALA A 27 -0.14 -3.01 -7.68
CA ALA A 27 -0.62 -1.68 -7.33
C ALA A 27 -0.01 -0.60 -8.26
N GLN A 28 1.27 -0.70 -8.59
CA GLN A 28 1.96 0.23 -9.50
C GLN A 28 1.33 0.21 -10.90
N GLY A 29 1.15 -0.97 -11.50
CA GLY A 29 0.50 -1.09 -12.81
C GLY A 29 -0.94 -0.58 -12.81
N THR A 30 -1.68 -0.80 -11.72
CA THR A 30 -3.04 -0.27 -11.54
C THR A 30 -3.02 1.27 -11.47
N LEU A 31 -2.07 1.83 -10.73
CA LEU A 31 -1.91 3.28 -10.56
C LEU A 31 -1.63 3.97 -11.89
N GLU A 32 -0.68 3.44 -12.66
CA GLU A 32 -0.30 3.97 -13.96
C GLU A 32 -1.47 3.96 -14.95
N ALA A 33 -2.22 2.86 -15.00
CA ALA A 33 -3.41 2.74 -15.82
C ALA A 33 -4.50 3.73 -15.38
N PHE A 34 -4.71 3.89 -14.07
CA PHE A 34 -5.70 4.81 -13.52
C PHE A 34 -5.36 6.27 -13.80
N MET A 35 -4.11 6.69 -13.53
CA MET A 35 -3.66 8.07 -13.80
C MET A 35 -3.65 8.38 -15.30
N LYS A 36 -3.36 7.40 -16.16
CA LYS A 36 -3.49 7.56 -17.62
C LYS A 36 -4.94 7.82 -18.04
N ALA A 37 -5.91 7.17 -17.39
CA ALA A 37 -7.34 7.37 -17.65
C ALA A 37 -7.89 8.63 -16.96
N ASN A 38 -7.23 9.12 -15.90
CA ASN A 38 -7.64 10.27 -15.09
C ASN A 38 -6.46 11.24 -14.90
N PRO A 39 -6.13 12.06 -15.92
CA PRO A 39 -4.90 12.87 -15.92
C PRO A 39 -4.81 13.91 -14.80
N ASP A 40 -5.95 14.33 -14.26
CA ASP A 40 -6.05 15.32 -13.19
C ASP A 40 -5.81 14.71 -11.79
N VAL A 41 -5.79 13.37 -11.67
CA VAL A 41 -5.57 12.69 -10.39
C VAL A 41 -4.09 12.39 -10.21
N GLN A 42 -3.53 12.88 -9.11
CA GLN A 42 -2.16 12.58 -8.70
C GLN A 42 -2.18 11.52 -7.61
N MET A 43 -1.32 10.52 -7.75
CA MET A 43 -1.20 9.44 -6.78
C MET A 43 0.26 9.04 -6.60
N SER A 44 0.64 8.63 -5.39
CA SER A 44 1.98 8.14 -5.07
C SER A 44 1.89 6.78 -4.40
N LEU A 45 2.88 5.93 -4.67
CA LEU A 45 2.96 4.58 -4.14
C LEU A 45 4.37 4.31 -3.62
N SER A 46 4.47 3.78 -2.39
CA SER A 46 5.75 3.30 -1.85
C SER A 46 5.61 1.95 -1.15
N GLY A 47 6.58 1.07 -1.39
CA GLY A 47 6.75 -0.15 -0.63
C GLY A 47 7.33 0.12 0.77
N GLY A 48 7.22 -0.88 1.64
CA GLY A 48 7.74 -0.86 3.02
C GLY A 48 7.33 -2.09 3.84
N GLY A 49 6.41 -2.90 3.33
CA GLY A 49 5.86 -4.08 3.98
C GLY A 49 4.47 -3.82 4.57
N SER A 50 3.69 -4.88 4.76
CA SER A 50 2.30 -4.81 5.23
C SER A 50 2.16 -4.11 6.59
N GLY A 51 3.10 -4.37 7.52
CA GLY A 51 3.10 -3.71 8.83
C GLY A 51 3.35 -2.21 8.74
N GLU A 52 4.28 -1.78 7.88
CA GLU A 52 4.57 -0.36 7.67
C GLU A 52 3.38 0.36 7.02
N GLY A 53 2.72 -0.26 6.04
CA GLY A 53 1.50 0.30 5.43
C GLY A 53 0.37 0.47 6.44
N ILE A 54 0.08 -0.56 7.24
CA ILE A 54 -0.94 -0.50 8.29
C ILE A 54 -0.60 0.59 9.33
N LYS A 55 0.66 0.67 9.76
CA LYS A 55 1.13 1.71 10.68
C LYS A 55 0.96 3.10 10.05
N ALA A 56 1.33 3.28 8.78
CA ALA A 56 1.20 4.54 8.07
C ALA A 56 -0.27 5.01 8.00
N LEU A 57 -1.21 4.08 7.83
CA LEU A 57 -2.66 4.37 7.83
C LEU A 57 -3.14 4.79 9.22
N ILE A 58 -2.73 4.05 10.26
CA ILE A 58 -3.04 4.37 11.66
C ILE A 58 -2.48 5.75 12.05
N ASP A 59 -1.29 6.09 11.55
CA ASP A 59 -0.61 7.36 11.80
C ASP A 59 -1.08 8.50 10.87
N LYS A 60 -2.04 8.26 9.98
CA LYS A 60 -2.59 9.24 9.03
C LYS A 60 -1.55 9.82 8.07
N THR A 61 -0.56 9.02 7.70
CA THR A 61 0.51 9.40 6.76
C THR A 61 0.36 8.78 5.37
N THR A 62 -0.75 8.05 5.16
CA THR A 62 -1.17 7.46 3.90
C THR A 62 -2.69 7.39 3.88
N ASP A 63 -3.29 7.49 2.69
CA ASP A 63 -4.73 7.34 2.50
C ASP A 63 -5.11 5.86 2.35
N ILE A 64 -4.27 5.07 1.69
CA ILE A 64 -4.50 3.64 1.42
C ILE A 64 -3.28 2.84 1.87
N ALA A 65 -3.52 1.83 2.71
CA ALA A 65 -2.51 0.82 3.05
C ALA A 65 -2.68 -0.43 2.20
N THR A 66 -1.62 -0.86 1.51
CA THR A 66 -1.58 -2.19 0.88
C THR A 66 -1.04 -3.21 1.89
N SER A 67 -1.66 -4.39 1.94
CA SER A 67 -1.27 -5.45 2.86
C SER A 67 -1.44 -6.82 2.20
N SER A 68 -0.45 -7.69 2.36
CA SER A 68 -0.50 -9.12 1.98
C SER A 68 -0.93 -10.05 3.11
N ARG A 69 -1.40 -9.47 4.22
CA ARG A 69 -1.95 -10.19 5.35
C ARG A 69 -3.14 -9.42 5.92
N GLU A 70 -3.92 -10.10 6.73
CA GLU A 70 -4.94 -9.44 7.53
C GLU A 70 -4.31 -8.48 8.56
N ILE A 71 -5.06 -7.43 8.88
CA ILE A 71 -4.73 -6.53 9.98
C ILE A 71 -4.93 -7.29 11.29
N LYS A 72 -3.98 -7.17 12.22
CA LYS A 72 -4.04 -7.89 13.51
C LYS A 72 -5.01 -7.18 14.46
N ASP A 73 -5.59 -7.93 15.39
CA ASP A 73 -6.52 -7.37 16.39
C ASP A 73 -5.92 -6.17 17.14
N LYS A 74 -4.66 -6.28 17.59
CA LYS A 74 -3.94 -5.17 18.23
C LYS A 74 -3.77 -3.92 17.35
N GLU A 75 -3.66 -4.10 16.03
CA GLU A 75 -3.54 -3.00 15.07
C GLU A 75 -4.91 -2.35 14.84
N ILE A 76 -6.00 -3.13 14.85
CA ILE A 76 -7.39 -2.64 14.82
C ILE A 76 -7.68 -1.81 16.07
N GLU A 77 -7.34 -2.32 17.26
CA GLU A 77 -7.53 -1.61 18.54
C GLU A 77 -6.77 -0.28 18.54
N LEU A 78 -5.52 -0.30 18.09
CA LEU A 78 -4.72 0.92 17.96
C LEU A 78 -5.35 1.90 16.98
N ALA A 79 -5.80 1.45 15.80
CA ALA A 79 -6.48 2.29 14.82
C ALA A 79 -7.72 2.98 15.44
N LYS A 80 -8.56 2.20 16.13
CA LYS A 80 -9.77 2.72 16.82
C LYS A 80 -9.41 3.76 17.86
N SER A 81 -8.38 3.53 18.67
CA SER A 81 -7.91 4.52 19.67
C SER A 81 -7.45 5.84 19.05
N LYS A 82 -7.00 5.82 17.78
CA LYS A 82 -6.62 7.01 17.00
C LYS A 82 -7.75 7.57 16.13
N GLY A 83 -8.96 7.04 16.27
CA GLY A 83 -10.14 7.43 15.49
C GLY A 83 -10.07 7.03 14.02
N ILE A 84 -9.27 6.01 13.68
CA ILE A 84 -9.19 5.41 12.35
C ILE A 84 -10.02 4.13 12.35
N ASN A 85 -10.86 3.97 11.34
CA ASN A 85 -11.59 2.73 11.07
C ASN A 85 -11.08 2.13 9.75
N PRO A 86 -10.08 1.23 9.77
CA PRO A 86 -9.59 0.60 8.57
C PRO A 86 -10.69 -0.24 7.91
N VAL A 87 -10.92 -0.03 6.62
CA VAL A 87 -11.85 -0.84 5.83
C VAL A 87 -11.02 -1.73 4.90
N ALA A 88 -11.17 -3.05 5.06
CA ALA A 88 -10.45 -4.00 4.24
C ALA A 88 -11.19 -4.24 2.92
N HIS A 89 -10.45 -4.14 1.81
CA HIS A 89 -10.90 -4.54 0.49
C HIS A 89 -9.96 -5.62 -0.06
N VAL A 90 -10.50 -6.81 -0.32
CA VAL A 90 -9.74 -7.89 -0.94
C VAL A 90 -9.61 -7.60 -2.43
N VAL A 91 -8.38 -7.39 -2.89
CA VAL A 91 -8.09 -7.05 -4.29
C VAL A 91 -7.54 -8.22 -5.10
N ALA A 92 -6.95 -9.21 -4.43
CA ALA A 92 -6.37 -10.39 -5.07
C ALA A 92 -6.19 -11.53 -4.05
N PHE A 93 -6.04 -12.75 -4.57
CA PHE A 93 -5.52 -13.91 -3.85
C PHE A 93 -4.13 -14.24 -4.41
N ASP A 94 -3.15 -14.46 -3.53
CA ASP A 94 -1.80 -14.89 -3.91
C ASP A 94 -1.58 -16.38 -3.59
N ALA A 95 -0.55 -16.96 -4.20
CA ALA A 95 -0.02 -18.25 -3.79
C ALA A 95 1.48 -18.13 -3.51
N ILE A 96 1.91 -18.72 -2.39
CA ILE A 96 3.33 -18.94 -2.10
C ILE A 96 3.77 -20.22 -2.79
N ILE A 97 4.77 -20.09 -3.67
CA ILE A 97 5.31 -21.22 -4.45
C ILE A 97 6.75 -21.47 -4.00
N PRO A 98 7.05 -22.60 -3.34
CA PRO A 98 8.42 -22.99 -3.06
C PRO A 98 9.16 -23.28 -4.38
N VAL A 99 10.16 -22.46 -4.70
CA VAL A 99 11.03 -22.67 -5.87
C VAL A 99 12.39 -23.15 -5.38
N VAL A 100 12.85 -24.29 -5.92
CA VAL A 100 14.15 -24.86 -5.58
C VAL A 100 15.05 -24.97 -6.80
N HIS A 101 16.35 -24.90 -6.55
CA HIS A 101 17.35 -25.10 -7.58
C HIS A 101 17.22 -26.51 -8.20
N PRO A 102 17.38 -26.70 -9.53
CA PRO A 102 17.16 -28.01 -10.18
C PRO A 102 18.00 -29.17 -9.63
N LYS A 103 19.17 -28.87 -9.05
CA LYS A 103 20.04 -29.87 -8.39
C LYS A 103 19.58 -30.29 -6.99
N ASN A 104 18.63 -29.57 -6.38
CA ASN A 104 18.08 -29.91 -5.08
C ASN A 104 16.82 -30.78 -5.26
N LYS A 105 16.97 -32.09 -5.09
CA LYS A 105 15.84 -33.03 -5.13
C LYS A 105 15.08 -32.93 -3.79
N VAL A 106 14.21 -31.93 -3.69
CA VAL A 106 13.31 -31.80 -2.54
C VAL A 106 12.42 -33.04 -2.46
N SER A 107 12.41 -33.66 -1.28
CA SER A 107 11.49 -34.73 -0.89
C SER A 107 10.84 -34.37 0.44
N ASN A 108 9.70 -35.00 0.74
CA ASN A 108 9.02 -34.88 2.04
C ASN A 108 8.55 -33.46 2.40
N LEU A 109 8.03 -32.68 1.45
CA LEU A 109 7.27 -31.47 1.81
C LEU A 109 5.98 -31.88 2.51
N THR A 110 5.83 -31.48 3.77
CA THR A 110 4.62 -31.63 4.58
C THR A 110 4.00 -30.25 4.82
N ILE A 111 2.71 -30.23 5.12
CA ILE A 111 2.01 -29.01 5.57
C ILE A 111 2.18 -28.84 7.10
N ASP A 112 2.55 -29.92 7.78
CA ASP A 112 2.85 -30.00 9.21
C ASP A 112 4.30 -29.62 9.53
#